data_AF-A0A1F5BVG1-F1
#
_entry.id   AF-A0A1F5BVG1-F1
#
_cell.length_a   1.000
_cell.length_b   1.000
_cell.length_c   1.000
_cell.angle_alpha   90.00
_cell.angle_beta   90.00
_cell.angle_gamma   90.00
#
_symmetry.space_group_name_H-M   'P 1'
#
loop_
_entity.id
_entity.type
_entity.pdbx_description
1 polymer ?
#
loop_
_entity_poly.entity_id
_entity_poly.type
_entity_poly.pdbx_seq_one_letter_code
_entity_poly.pdbx_strand_id
1 'polypeptide(L)'
;MKGLIAYSFALGEHEPNPCNMRLACAVDRIVKEERERGEEVVVVAQWEIALALSVEPDFVVHEHRQGDMYLDSEEITSQATPLFLRHGITKVIPVANPFLHLFKCKKLIRRAGFVSLSRRVGWVGFYKNSLQWYTRGPIRLLAYAALQFLFGYHGKVIRKQS
;
A
#
# COMPACT_ATOMS: atom_id res chain seq x y z
N MET A 1 5.98 7.07 18.93
CA MET A 1 4.82 6.91 18.02
C MET A 1 5.27 7.00 16.56
N LYS A 2 4.80 6.07 15.72
CA LYS A 2 5.12 5.97 14.29
C LYS A 2 3.84 5.81 13.48
N GLY A 3 3.87 6.20 12.21
CA GLY A 3 2.84 5.85 11.25
C GLY A 3 3.21 4.60 10.48
N LEU A 4 2.21 3.85 10.02
CA LEU A 4 2.38 2.77 9.06
C LEU A 4 1.34 2.95 7.96
N ILE A 5 1.74 2.84 6.70
CA ILE A 5 0.81 2.79 5.57
C ILE A 5 0.97 1.46 4.84
N ALA A 6 -0.12 0.70 4.76
CA ALA A 6 -0.20 -0.54 4.01
C ALA A 6 -0.87 -0.31 2.64
N TYR A 7 -0.08 -0.47 1.57
CA TYR A 7 -0.51 -0.26 0.19
C TYR A 7 -0.81 -1.59 -0.48
N SER A 8 -2.05 -1.78 -0.95
CA SER A 8 -2.45 -3.04 -1.59
C SER A 8 -1.70 -3.28 -2.89
N PHE A 9 -1.62 -4.54 -3.30
CA PHE A 9 -1.00 -4.94 -4.54
C PHE A 9 -1.81 -6.06 -5.20
N ALA A 10 -2.04 -5.90 -6.50
CA ALA A 10 -2.62 -6.90 -7.38
C ALA A 10 -4.12 -7.18 -7.18
N LEU A 11 -4.96 -6.14 -7.26
CA LEU A 11 -6.42 -6.21 -7.15
C LEU A 11 -7.01 -7.44 -7.87
N GLY A 12 -7.81 -8.24 -7.17
CA GLY A 12 -8.51 -9.42 -7.68
C GLY A 12 -10.04 -9.27 -7.65
N GLU A 13 -10.74 -10.24 -8.24
CA GLU A 13 -12.21 -10.34 -8.14
C GLU A 13 -12.66 -10.79 -6.74
N HIS A 14 -11.80 -11.51 -6.02
CA HIS A 14 -11.99 -11.93 -4.64
C HIS A 14 -10.83 -11.41 -3.79
N GLU A 15 -11.15 -10.54 -2.84
CA GLU A 15 -10.20 -10.01 -1.86
C GLU A 15 -10.50 -10.59 -0.46
N PRO A 16 -9.50 -10.75 0.42
CA PRO A 16 -8.08 -10.45 0.18
C PRO A 16 -7.41 -11.51 -0.72
N ASN A 17 -6.73 -11.07 -1.77
CA ASN A 17 -5.96 -11.96 -2.62
C ASN A 17 -4.64 -12.40 -1.93
N PRO A 18 -3.92 -13.42 -2.42
CA PRO A 18 -2.71 -13.92 -1.76
C PRO A 18 -1.60 -12.89 -1.56
N CYS A 19 -1.49 -11.86 -2.41
CA CYS A 19 -0.53 -10.77 -2.21
C CYS A 19 -0.96 -9.88 -1.03
N ASN A 20 -2.23 -9.50 -0.97
CA ASN A 20 -2.78 -8.68 0.11
C ASN A 20 -2.78 -9.41 1.46
N MET A 21 -3.02 -10.73 1.49
CA MET A 21 -2.83 -11.55 2.69
C MET A 21 -1.39 -11.51 3.21
N ARG A 22 -0.39 -11.65 2.32
CA ARG A 22 1.02 -11.58 2.72
C ARG A 22 1.42 -10.20 3.21
N LEU A 23 0.87 -9.15 2.61
CA LEU A 23 1.05 -7.78 3.08
C LEU A 23 0.43 -7.60 4.47
N ALA A 24 -0.78 -8.13 4.71
CA ALA A 24 -1.42 -8.11 6.03
C ALA A 24 -0.55 -8.81 7.09
N CYS A 25 -0.05 -10.02 6.81
CA CYS A 25 0.88 -10.70 7.72
C CYS A 25 2.15 -9.87 7.99
N ALA A 26 2.65 -9.14 6.99
CA ALA A 26 3.79 -8.24 7.19
C ALA A 26 3.45 -7.05 8.07
N VAL A 27 2.26 -6.46 7.92
CA VAL A 27 1.76 -5.40 8.81
C VAL A 27 1.65 -5.92 10.25
N ASP A 28 0.94 -7.02 10.47
CA ASP A 28 0.74 -7.60 11.81
C ASP A 28 2.07 -7.85 12.52
N ARG A 29 3.03 -8.46 11.80
CA ARG A 29 4.38 -8.70 12.34
C ARG A 29 5.10 -7.40 12.67
N ILE A 30 5.10 -6.41 11.77
CA ILE A 30 5.79 -5.13 12.00
C ILE A 30 5.18 -4.38 13.18
N VAL A 31 3.85 -4.33 13.26
CA VAL A 31 3.15 -3.67 14.37
C VAL A 31 3.50 -4.35 15.70
N LYS A 32 3.51 -5.68 15.74
CA LYS A 32 3.96 -6.44 16.91
C LYS A 32 5.40 -6.09 17.29
N GLU A 33 6.34 -6.14 16.33
CA GLU A 33 7.76 -5.84 16.56
C GLU A 33 7.99 -4.41 17.07
N GLU A 34 7.20 -3.42 16.61
CA GLU A 34 7.31 -2.05 17.11
C GLU A 34 6.71 -1.91 18.53
N ARG A 35 5.58 -2.55 18.81
CA ARG A 35 4.97 -2.56 20.15
C ARG A 35 5.88 -3.21 21.18
N GLU A 36 6.55 -4.30 20.82
CA GLU A 36 7.57 -4.96 21.66
C GLU A 36 8.77 -4.06 21.98
N ARG A 37 9.02 -3.02 21.16
CA ARG A 37 10.04 -1.98 21.42
C ARG A 37 9.49 -0.79 22.22
N GLY A 38 8.26 -0.88 22.72
CA GLY A 38 7.59 0.19 23.46
C GLY A 38 7.08 1.32 22.56
N GLU A 39 6.84 1.06 21.27
CA GLU A 39 6.41 2.09 20.32
C GLU A 39 4.97 1.88 19.87
N GLU A 40 4.17 2.95 19.95
CA GLU A 40 2.84 2.98 19.36
C GLU A 40 2.91 3.19 17.85
N VAL A 41 2.01 2.52 17.12
CA VAL A 41 1.92 2.57 15.66
C VAL A 41 0.48 2.89 15.25
N VAL A 42 0.30 4.00 14.55
CA VAL A 42 -0.96 4.35 13.88
C VAL A 42 -0.95 3.72 12.49
N VAL A 43 -1.89 2.83 12.23
CA VAL A 43 -1.99 1.99 11.04
C VAL A 43 -3.04 2.54 10.09
N VAL A 44 -2.60 2.94 8.90
CA VAL A 44 -3.48 3.22 7.75
C VAL A 44 -3.35 2.07 6.76
N ALA A 45 -4.47 1.47 6.38
CA ALA A 45 -4.48 0.37 5.42
C ALA A 45 -5.44 0.63 4.27
N GLN A 46 -5.05 0.21 3.07
CA GLN A 46 -6.01 0.08 1.98
C GLN A 46 -6.94 -1.12 2.26
N TRP A 47 -8.22 -0.99 1.90
CA TRP A 47 -9.27 -1.93 2.30
C TRP A 47 -8.96 -3.40 1.95
N GLU A 48 -8.30 -3.69 0.82
CA GLU A 48 -8.01 -5.08 0.44
C GLU A 48 -7.06 -5.77 1.42
N ILE A 49 -6.14 -5.01 2.03
CA ILE A 49 -5.26 -5.53 3.09
C ILE A 49 -6.03 -5.59 4.42
N ALA A 50 -6.83 -4.58 4.71
CA ALA A 50 -7.58 -4.47 5.96
C ALA A 50 -8.47 -5.69 6.22
N LEU A 51 -9.03 -6.30 5.17
CA LEU A 51 -9.81 -7.54 5.26
C LEU A 51 -9.04 -8.74 5.86
N ALA A 52 -7.71 -8.72 5.85
CA ALA A 52 -6.85 -9.80 6.33
C ALA A 52 -6.02 -9.43 7.58
N LEU A 53 -6.16 -8.22 8.12
CA LEU A 53 -5.37 -7.78 9.27
C LEU A 53 -5.89 -8.42 10.56
N SER A 54 -4.96 -8.82 11.43
CA SER A 54 -5.29 -9.25 12.79
C SER A 54 -5.35 -8.06 13.76
N VAL A 55 -4.66 -6.98 13.43
CA VAL A 55 -4.75 -5.70 14.15
C VAL A 55 -5.80 -4.81 13.51
N GLU A 56 -6.62 -4.14 14.33
CA GLU A 56 -7.56 -3.14 13.84
C GLU A 56 -6.78 -1.91 13.32
N PRO A 57 -6.96 -1.51 12.05
CA PRO A 57 -6.34 -0.31 11.52
C PRO A 57 -7.05 0.95 12.05
N ASP A 58 -6.27 1.97 12.42
CA ASP A 58 -6.80 3.28 12.83
C ASP A 58 -7.55 3.99 11.70
N PHE A 59 -7.23 3.68 10.44
CA PHE A 59 -7.95 4.20 9.27
C PHE A 59 -7.87 3.25 8.08
N VAL A 60 -9.01 3.03 7.43
CA VAL A 60 -9.13 2.23 6.22
C VAL A 60 -9.48 3.12 5.03
N VAL A 61 -8.67 3.05 3.97
CA VAL A 61 -8.95 3.75 2.72
C VAL A 61 -9.66 2.81 1.76
N HIS A 62 -10.94 3.11 1.50
CA HIS A 62 -11.79 2.32 0.61
C HIS A 62 -11.77 2.80 -0.84
N GLU A 63 -11.74 4.12 -1.03
CA GLU A 63 -11.94 4.73 -2.34
C GLU A 63 -11.13 6.02 -2.51
N HIS A 64 -11.02 6.44 -3.76
CA HIS A 64 -10.42 7.71 -4.12
C HIS A 64 -11.40 8.85 -3.78
N ARG A 65 -10.93 9.98 -3.23
CA ARG A 65 -11.83 11.10 -2.85
C ARG A 65 -12.56 11.75 -4.03
N GLN A 66 -11.96 11.69 -5.21
CA GLN A 66 -12.65 12.00 -6.47
C GLN A 66 -13.29 10.71 -6.99
N GLY A 67 -14.62 10.68 -7.12
CA GLY A 67 -15.37 9.53 -7.60
C GLY A 67 -14.86 9.01 -8.95
N ASP A 68 -15.02 7.70 -9.19
CA ASP A 68 -14.61 6.95 -10.39
C ASP A 68 -13.10 6.93 -10.71
N MET A 69 -12.27 7.65 -9.94
CA MET A 69 -10.81 7.57 -10.06
C MET A 69 -10.26 6.30 -9.42
N TYR A 70 -9.17 5.80 -10.00
CA TYR A 70 -8.45 4.67 -9.46
C TYR A 70 -7.76 5.06 -8.14
N LEU A 71 -8.00 4.28 -7.08
CA LEU A 71 -7.32 4.44 -5.81
C LEU A 71 -5.87 3.97 -5.93
N ASP A 72 -4.95 4.93 -6.04
CA ASP A 72 -3.53 4.68 -6.19
C ASP A 72 -2.73 5.03 -4.93
N SER A 73 -1.43 4.69 -4.92
CA SER A 73 -0.59 4.92 -3.75
C SER A 73 -0.42 6.41 -3.40
N GLU A 74 -0.61 7.34 -4.34
CA GLU A 74 -0.52 8.79 -4.07
C GLU A 74 -1.73 9.24 -3.27
N GLU A 75 -2.91 8.81 -3.67
CA GLU A 75 -4.13 9.10 -2.94
C GLU A 75 -4.13 8.44 -1.55
N ILE A 76 -3.67 7.18 -1.42
CA ILE A 76 -3.51 6.54 -0.10
C ILE A 76 -2.60 7.38 0.81
N THR A 77 -1.44 7.82 0.31
CA THR A 77 -0.54 8.68 1.10
C THR A 77 -1.20 10.01 1.45
N SER A 78 -1.93 10.62 0.50
CA SER A 78 -2.62 11.90 0.71
C SER A 78 -3.70 11.79 1.79
N GLN A 79 -4.51 10.73 1.78
CA GLN A 79 -5.55 10.50 2.79
C GLN A 79 -4.96 10.15 4.18
N ALA A 80 -3.83 9.44 4.23
CA ALA A 80 -3.13 9.15 5.49
C ALA A 80 -2.51 10.39 6.15
N THR A 81 -2.08 11.36 5.35
CA THR A 81 -1.28 12.51 5.82
C THR A 81 -1.98 13.34 6.91
N PRO A 82 -3.25 13.78 6.77
CA PRO A 82 -3.95 14.51 7.81
C PRO A 82 -4.07 13.76 9.13
N LEU A 83 -4.24 12.43 9.10
CA LEU A 83 -4.24 11.61 10.30
C LEU A 83 -2.87 11.68 10.99
N PHE A 84 -1.79 11.43 10.25
CA PHE A 84 -0.45 11.46 10.82
C PHE A 84 -0.06 12.82 11.38
N LEU A 85 -0.43 13.91 10.72
CA LEU A 85 -0.18 15.27 11.22
C LEU A 85 -0.93 15.53 12.53
N ARG A 86 -2.20 15.11 12.64
CA ARG A 86 -2.99 15.24 13.89
C ARG A 86 -2.37 14.47 15.06
N HIS A 87 -1.72 13.34 14.79
CA HIS A 87 -1.02 12.53 15.80
C HIS A 87 0.44 12.96 16.03
N GLY A 88 0.93 14.02 15.38
CA GLY A 88 2.34 14.46 15.51
C GLY A 88 3.36 13.45 14.98
N ILE A 89 2.95 12.56 14.08
CA ILE A 89 3.80 11.52 13.50
C ILE A 89 4.77 12.14 12.50
N THR A 90 6.07 11.89 12.66
CA THR A 90 7.12 12.35 11.73
C THR A 90 7.80 11.20 10.99
N LYS A 91 7.63 9.96 11.46
CA LYS A 91 8.27 8.76 10.93
C LYS A 91 7.20 7.76 10.47
N VAL A 92 7.28 7.32 9.22
CA VAL A 92 6.27 6.43 8.61
C VAL A 92 6.92 5.19 7.98
N ILE A 93 6.36 4.02 8.27
CA ILE A 93 6.75 2.73 7.72
C ILE A 93 5.84 2.40 6.51
N PRO A 94 6.35 2.36 5.27
CA PRO A 94 5.59 1.81 4.15
C PRO A 94 5.62 0.28 4.18
N VAL A 95 4.45 -0.34 4.06
CA VAL A 95 4.28 -1.76 3.77
C VAL A 95 3.67 -1.88 2.38
N ALA A 96 4.45 -2.37 1.42
CA ALA A 96 4.09 -2.46 0.02
C ALA A 96 4.87 -3.61 -0.63
N ASN A 97 4.50 -4.02 -1.84
CA ASN A 97 5.24 -5.06 -2.56
C ASN A 97 6.73 -4.66 -2.69
N PRO A 98 7.69 -5.50 -2.26
CA PRO A 98 9.09 -5.11 -2.04
C PRO A 98 9.87 -4.77 -3.32
N PHE A 99 9.27 -4.95 -4.50
CA PHE A 99 9.89 -4.59 -5.78
C PHE A 99 9.76 -3.06 -6.05
N LEU A 100 9.43 -2.66 -7.27
CA LEU A 100 9.29 -1.23 -7.65
C LEU A 100 8.27 -0.46 -6.80
N HIS A 101 7.25 -1.15 -6.28
CA HIS A 101 6.16 -0.51 -5.53
C HIS A 101 6.64 0.07 -4.20
N LEU A 102 7.39 -0.68 -3.40
CA LEU A 102 7.94 -0.18 -2.12
C LEU A 102 8.85 1.03 -2.33
N PHE A 103 9.66 1.05 -3.39
CA PHE A 103 10.47 2.22 -3.72
C PHE A 103 9.60 3.46 -4.02
N LYS A 104 8.54 3.29 -4.82
CA LYS A 104 7.55 4.36 -5.08
C LYS A 104 6.94 4.86 -3.77
N CYS A 105 6.41 3.98 -2.91
CA CYS A 105 5.78 4.37 -1.65
C CYS A 105 6.74 5.10 -0.71
N LYS A 106 8.00 4.67 -0.60
CA LYS A 106 9.04 5.40 0.15
C LYS A 106 9.27 6.81 -0.38
N LYS A 107 9.19 7.02 -1.69
CA LYS A 107 9.32 8.35 -2.31
C LYS A 107 8.11 9.23 -2.01
N LEU A 108 6.90 8.66 -2.06
CA LEU A 108 5.66 9.37 -1.74
C LEU A 108 5.63 9.84 -0.29
N ILE A 109 5.96 8.97 0.66
CA ILE A 109 6.06 9.31 2.09
C ILE A 109 7.04 10.48 2.31
N ARG A 110 8.21 10.45 1.67
CA ARG A 110 9.20 11.53 1.77
C ARG A 110 8.70 12.85 1.17
N ARG A 111 8.01 12.78 0.02
CA ARG A 111 7.38 13.96 -0.61
C ARG A 111 6.28 14.56 0.26
N ALA A 112 5.57 13.74 1.02
CA ALA A 112 4.57 14.19 1.99
C ALA A 112 5.18 14.78 3.28
N GLY A 113 6.51 14.88 3.39
CA GLY A 113 7.20 15.51 4.53
C GLY A 113 7.58 14.57 5.67
N PHE A 114 7.40 13.26 5.52
CA PHE A 114 7.74 12.29 6.58
C PHE A 114 9.07 11.59 6.35
N VAL A 115 9.71 11.16 7.45
CA VAL A 115 10.85 10.25 7.42
C VAL A 115 10.37 8.83 7.15
N SER A 116 10.74 8.27 5.99
CA SER A 116 10.39 6.89 5.66
C SER A 116 11.29 5.89 6.39
N LEU A 117 10.72 5.06 7.24
CA LEU A 117 11.41 3.99 7.95
C LEU A 117 11.37 2.69 7.16
N SER A 118 12.49 1.98 7.11
CA SER A 118 12.55 0.67 6.47
C SER A 118 12.27 -0.45 7.47
N ARG A 119 11.35 -1.33 7.11
CA ARG A 119 11.11 -2.63 7.76
C ARG A 119 11.09 -3.72 6.71
N ARG A 120 11.50 -4.93 7.08
CA ARG A 120 11.45 -6.09 6.19
C ARG A 120 9.98 -6.41 5.94
N VAL A 121 9.52 -6.37 4.69
CA VAL A 121 8.14 -6.79 4.33
C VAL A 121 8.08 -8.29 4.07
N GLY A 122 9.17 -8.87 3.54
CA GLY A 122 9.18 -10.26 3.07
C GLY A 122 8.72 -10.37 1.63
N TRP A 123 8.70 -11.59 1.09
CA TRP A 123 8.30 -11.83 -0.30
C TRP A 123 6.78 -11.82 -0.43
N VAL A 124 6.24 -10.89 -1.23
CA VAL A 124 4.80 -10.76 -1.51
C VAL A 124 4.42 -11.49 -2.81
N GLY A 125 5.28 -11.41 -3.84
CA GLY A 125 5.06 -12.06 -5.14
C GLY A 125 4.17 -11.27 -6.09
N PHE A 126 3.52 -11.97 -7.01
CA PHE A 126 2.64 -11.44 -8.05
C PHE A 126 1.38 -12.31 -8.14
N TYR A 127 0.28 -11.74 -8.63
CA TYR A 127 -1.00 -12.45 -8.74
C TYR A 127 -1.46 -12.52 -10.20
N LYS A 128 -1.39 -13.73 -10.79
CA LYS A 128 -1.68 -13.96 -12.21
C LYS A 128 -3.12 -13.56 -12.62
N ASN A 129 -4.06 -13.65 -11.69
CA ASN A 129 -5.47 -13.35 -11.93
C ASN A 129 -5.84 -11.90 -11.57
N SER A 130 -4.86 -11.03 -11.28
CA SER A 130 -5.18 -9.64 -10.93
C SER A 130 -5.89 -8.91 -12.06
N LEU A 131 -6.89 -8.11 -11.73
CA LEU A 131 -7.54 -7.16 -12.66
C LEU A 131 -6.57 -6.08 -13.17
N GLN A 132 -5.45 -5.90 -12.48
CA GLN A 132 -4.36 -5.02 -12.87
C GLN A 132 -3.31 -5.83 -13.63
N TRP A 133 -3.32 -5.76 -14.96
CA TRP A 133 -2.43 -6.59 -15.79
C TRP A 133 -0.94 -6.47 -15.43
N TYR A 134 -0.53 -5.30 -14.93
CA TYR A 134 0.86 -4.98 -14.57
C TYR A 134 1.33 -5.63 -13.26
N THR A 135 0.42 -6.14 -12.42
CA THR A 135 0.77 -6.86 -11.17
C THR A 135 0.77 -8.39 -11.36
N ARG A 136 0.55 -8.87 -12.58
CA ARG A 136 0.55 -10.31 -12.92
C ARG A 136 1.95 -10.90 -13.08
N GLY A 137 3.00 -10.08 -13.04
CA GLY A 137 4.39 -10.53 -13.12
C GLY A 137 5.40 -9.39 -13.20
N PRO A 138 6.70 -9.67 -12.96
CA PRO A 138 7.73 -8.64 -12.83
C PRO A 138 7.99 -7.88 -14.15
N ILE A 139 8.00 -8.57 -15.29
CA ILE A 139 8.21 -7.94 -16.61
C ILE A 139 7.10 -6.93 -16.92
N ARG A 140 5.84 -7.28 -16.61
CA ARG A 140 4.69 -6.40 -16.82
C ARG A 140 4.73 -5.19 -15.90
N LEU A 141 5.17 -5.37 -14.66
CA LEU A 141 5.36 -4.27 -13.72
C LEU A 141 6.45 -3.31 -14.18
N LEU A 142 7.56 -3.82 -14.72
CA LEU A 142 8.63 -3.00 -15.30
C LEU A 142 8.11 -2.18 -16.50
N ALA A 143 7.39 -2.83 -17.43
CA ALA A 143 6.80 -2.15 -18.58
C ALA A 143 5.82 -1.04 -18.13
N TYR A 144 4.97 -1.32 -17.14
CA TYR A 144 4.07 -0.32 -16.58
C TYR A 144 4.81 0.84 -15.90
N ALA A 145 5.87 0.56 -15.14
CA ALA A 145 6.68 1.60 -14.52
C ALA A 145 7.35 2.50 -15.57
N ALA A 146 7.81 1.94 -16.69
CA ALA A 146 8.33 2.71 -17.82
C ALA A 146 7.26 3.59 -18.47
N LEU A 147 6.05 3.05 -18.69
CA LEU A 147 4.92 3.83 -19.23
C LEU A 147 4.49 4.96 -18.29
N GLN A 148 4.50 4.72 -16.97
CA GLN A 148 4.27 5.76 -15.96
C GLN A 148 5.30 6.87 -16.06
N PHE A 149 6.58 6.51 -16.17
CA PHE A 149 7.67 7.47 -16.22
C PHE A 149 7.65 8.30 -17.50
N LEU A 150 7.39 7.69 -18.66
CA LEU A 150 7.44 8.36 -19.97
C LEU A 150 6.18 9.16 -20.30
N PHE A 151 5.00 8.67 -19.90
CA PHE A 151 3.72 9.20 -20.38
C PHE A 151 2.75 9.60 -19.27
N GLY A 152 3.14 9.49 -17.99
CA GLY A 152 2.23 9.75 -16.87
C GLY A 152 1.02 8.81 -16.88
N TYR A 153 1.16 7.58 -17.38
CA TYR A 153 0.05 6.64 -17.52
C TYR A 153 -0.44 6.11 -16.15
N HIS A 154 -1.68 6.44 -15.78
CA HIS A 154 -2.32 5.90 -14.58
C HIS A 154 -3.18 4.71 -15.02
N GLY A 155 -2.86 3.50 -14.53
CA GLY A 155 -3.47 2.26 -14.99
C GLY A 155 -4.99 2.24 -14.85
N LYS A 156 -5.68 1.64 -15.82
CA LYS A 156 -7.12 1.38 -15.76
C LYS A 156 -7.37 -0.01 -15.17
N VAL A 157 -8.33 -0.12 -14.24
CA VAL A 157 -8.86 -1.41 -13.79
C VAL A 157 -9.69 -1.99 -14.94
N ILE A 158 -9.36 -3.21 -15.37
CA ILE A 158 -10.19 -3.91 -16.35
C ILE A 158 -11.43 -4.41 -15.60
N ARG A 159 -12.50 -3.60 -15.57
CA ARG A 159 -13.81 -4.10 -15.16
C ARG A 159 -14.30 -5.01 -16.29
N LYS A 160 -14.41 -6.31 -16.04
CA LYS A 160 -15.30 -7.14 -16.88
C LYS A 160 -16.71 -6.62 -16.64
N GLN A 161 -17.37 -6.18 -17.71
CA GLN A 161 -18.82 -5.95 -17.65
C GLN A 161 -19.45 -7.33 -17.37
N SER A 162 -20.09 -7.44 -16.21
CA SER A 162 -21.01 -8.51 -15.86
C SER A 162 -22.27 -8.41 -16.71
#